data_AF-A0AAU7DKH8-F1
#
_entry.id   AF-A0AAU7DKH8-F1
#
_cell.length_a   1.000
_cell.length_b   1.000
_cell.length_c   1.000
_cell.angle_alpha   90.00
_cell.angle_beta   90.00
_cell.angle_gamma   90.00
#
_symmetry.space_group_name_H-M   'P 1'
#
loop_
_entity.id
_entity.type
_entity.pdbx_description
1 polymer ?
#
loop_
_entity_poly.entity_id
_entity_poly.type
_entity_poly.pdbx_seq_one_letter_code
_entity_poly.pdbx_strand_id
1 'polypeptide(L)'
;MACACRVCLEHFRILGVAAPPTSKSALHKAYRAAAKRWHPDRFENNQRERHDAEERFKRINAAYVALCAHFENPAATPREPEFVTNFRRPPAPVISFGDAPDCFVAPHFPARVLEAIKLARLENSDPVVAFIDLSAGSALISEFILLTKHRMLVRDDAGILSVIWYADLGSIRLVDRNGQKQGAWQRIAEKIAGNTQRYSLQIDRLNLSRFRTLTDRPDDRVKKVIYNFLRQMKSNWQS
;
A
#
# COMPACT_ATOMS: atom_id res chain seq x y z
N MET A 1 10.73 -24.74 4.81
CA MET A 1 11.26 -24.39 6.14
C MET A 1 12.05 -23.08 6.03
N ALA A 2 12.07 -22.23 7.07
CA ALA A 2 12.92 -21.03 7.05
C ALA A 2 14.39 -21.39 6.84
N CYS A 3 15.07 -20.59 6.01
CA CYS A 3 16.52 -20.67 5.88
C CYS A 3 17.19 -20.36 7.23
N ALA A 4 18.15 -21.19 7.64
CA ALA A 4 18.91 -21.03 8.88
C ALA A 4 20.28 -20.36 8.66
N CYS A 5 20.49 -19.69 7.52
CA CYS A 5 21.76 -19.00 7.27
C CYS A 5 21.93 -17.81 8.22
N ARG A 6 23.19 -17.40 8.43
CA ARG A 6 23.56 -16.32 9.37
C ARG A 6 22.79 -15.02 9.12
N VAL A 7 22.54 -14.68 7.85
CA VAL A 7 21.81 -13.47 7.45
C VAL A 7 20.32 -13.57 7.84
N CYS A 8 19.67 -14.70 7.58
CA CYS A 8 18.29 -14.93 8.00
C CYS A 8 18.14 -14.92 9.52
N LEU A 9 19.08 -15.52 10.26
CA LEU A 9 19.09 -15.50 11.72
C LEU A 9 19.15 -14.08 12.29
N GLU A 10 19.96 -13.21 11.71
CA GLU A 10 20.05 -11.81 12.13
C GLU A 10 18.75 -11.04 11.84
N HIS A 11 18.16 -11.25 10.66
CA HIS A 11 16.86 -10.67 10.34
C HIS A 11 15.75 -11.19 11.26
N PHE A 12 15.73 -12.47 11.64
CA PHE A 12 14.77 -12.98 12.61
C PHE A 12 14.91 -12.32 13.99
N ARG A 13 16.14 -12.04 14.44
CA ARG A 13 16.39 -11.26 15.67
C ARG A 13 15.86 -9.84 15.57
N ILE A 14 16.02 -9.19 14.42
CA ILE A 14 15.46 -7.85 14.17
C ILE A 14 13.92 -7.87 14.24
N LEU A 15 13.27 -8.94 13.77
CA LEU A 15 11.83 -9.15 13.95
C LEU A 15 11.46 -9.57 15.40
N GLY A 16 12.44 -9.81 16.27
CA GLY A 16 12.24 -10.23 17.65
C GLY A 16 11.78 -11.68 17.79
N VAL A 17 12.18 -12.56 16.85
CA VAL A 17 11.87 -13.99 16.88
C VAL A 17 13.09 -14.77 17.35
N ALA A 18 12.92 -15.59 18.39
CA ALA A 18 14.01 -16.38 18.96
C ALA A 18 14.40 -17.60 18.09
N ALA A 19 13.46 -18.11 17.29
CA ALA A 19 13.67 -19.26 16.41
C ALA A 19 13.17 -18.96 14.99
N PRO A 20 13.82 -19.52 13.95
CA PRO A 20 13.35 -19.37 12.58
C PRO A 20 11.89 -19.85 12.43
N PRO A 21 11.00 -19.04 11.84
CA PRO A 21 9.61 -19.41 11.63
C PRO A 21 9.51 -20.63 10.70
N THR A 22 8.66 -21.59 11.05
CA THR A 22 8.53 -22.85 10.29
C THR A 22 7.86 -22.66 8.92
N SER A 23 7.13 -21.56 8.71
CA SER A 23 6.40 -21.23 7.49
C SER A 23 6.42 -19.74 7.17
N LYS A 24 6.09 -19.38 5.92
CA LYS A 24 5.95 -17.98 5.47
C LYS A 24 4.84 -17.24 6.25
N SER A 25 3.75 -17.94 6.56
CA SER A 25 2.68 -17.42 7.42
C SER A 25 3.19 -17.07 8.84
N ALA A 26 4.05 -17.92 9.42
CA ALA A 26 4.68 -17.64 10.71
C ALA A 26 5.65 -16.44 10.64
N LEU A 27 6.39 -16.27 9.54
CA LEU A 27 7.21 -15.08 9.29
C LEU A 27 6.34 -13.81 9.22
N HIS A 28 5.22 -13.85 8.48
CA HIS A 28 4.29 -12.71 8.40
C HIS A 28 3.68 -12.38 9.78
N LYS A 29 3.38 -13.40 10.60
CA LYS A 29 2.89 -13.21 11.97
C LYS A 29 3.92 -12.51 12.85
N ALA A 30 5.18 -12.94 12.77
CA ALA A 30 6.28 -12.31 13.50
C ALA A 30 6.49 -10.85 13.07
N TYR A 31 6.48 -10.59 11.76
CA TYR A 31 6.57 -9.24 11.22
C TYR A 31 5.45 -8.35 11.75
N ARG A 32 4.19 -8.81 11.68
CA ARG A 32 3.03 -8.05 12.19
C ARG A 32 3.15 -7.73 13.68
N ALA A 33 3.66 -8.65 14.49
CA ALA A 33 3.91 -8.41 15.91
C ALA A 33 4.99 -7.35 16.13
N ALA A 34 6.09 -7.41 15.37
CA ALA A 34 7.17 -6.43 15.42
C ALA A 34 6.71 -5.03 14.94
N ALA A 35 6.01 -4.98 13.82
CA ALA A 35 5.45 -3.77 13.23
C ALA A 35 4.43 -3.11 14.18
N LYS A 36 3.52 -3.88 14.76
CA LYS A 36 2.56 -3.36 15.77
C LYS A 36 3.27 -2.78 16.99
N ARG A 37 4.37 -3.38 17.43
CA ARG A 37 5.13 -2.90 18.59
C ARG A 37 5.85 -1.58 18.30
N TRP A 38 6.45 -1.46 17.12
CA TRP A 38 7.34 -0.36 16.75
C TRP A 38 6.75 0.64 15.75
N HIS A 39 5.44 0.62 15.50
CA HIS A 39 4.80 1.58 14.60
C HIS A 39 4.94 3.02 15.16
N PRO A 40 5.41 4.00 14.37
CA PRO A 40 5.63 5.36 14.84
C PRO A 40 4.35 6.05 15.34
N ASP A 41 3.19 5.73 14.75
CA ASP A 41 1.86 6.19 15.21
C ASP A 41 1.56 5.87 16.69
N ARG A 42 2.24 4.87 17.28
CA ARG A 42 2.08 4.56 18.70
C ARG A 42 2.80 5.54 19.63
N PHE A 43 3.68 6.37 19.08
CA PHE A 43 4.57 7.26 19.81
C PHE A 43 4.36 8.72 19.39
N GLU A 44 3.21 9.06 18.78
CA GLU A 44 2.89 10.41 18.31
C GLU A 44 3.04 11.49 19.40
N ASN A 45 2.80 11.13 20.66
CA ASN A 45 2.90 12.03 21.81
C ASN A 45 4.33 12.25 22.33
N ASN A 46 5.34 11.53 21.79
CA ASN A 46 6.73 11.66 22.22
C ASN A 46 7.68 11.62 21.01
N GLN A 47 8.20 12.78 20.63
CA GLN A 47 9.03 12.96 19.43
C GLN A 47 10.31 12.10 19.44
N ARG A 48 10.93 11.88 20.61
CA ARG A 48 12.15 11.07 20.73
C ARG A 48 11.84 9.58 20.53
N GLU A 49 10.79 9.09 21.20
CA GLU A 49 10.36 7.69 21.05
C GLU A 49 9.81 7.40 19.66
N ARG A 50 9.16 8.39 19.03
CA ARG A 50 8.73 8.30 17.64
C ARG A 50 9.91 8.12 16.69
N HIS A 51 10.97 8.93 16.84
CA HIS A 51 12.17 8.79 16.01
C HIS A 51 12.81 7.40 16.19
N ASP A 52 12.93 6.93 17.44
CA ASP A 52 13.46 5.59 17.72
C ASP A 52 12.57 4.47 17.15
N ALA A 53 11.25 4.67 17.18
CA ALA A 53 10.29 3.77 16.56
C ALA A 53 10.43 3.77 15.04
N GLU A 54 10.60 4.93 14.38
CA GLU A 54 10.83 5.04 12.94
C GLU A 54 12.09 4.27 12.52
N GLU A 55 13.21 4.45 13.21
CA GLU A 55 14.47 3.74 12.91
C GLU A 55 14.35 2.22 13.10
N ARG A 56 13.70 1.79 14.19
CA ARG A 56 13.42 0.36 14.41
C ARG A 56 12.47 -0.20 13.37
N PHE A 57 11.44 0.54 13.00
CA PHE A 57 10.46 0.15 12.00
C PHE A 57 11.10 -0.02 10.61
N LYS A 58 12.04 0.86 10.22
CA LYS A 58 12.84 0.71 8.99
C LYS A 58 13.63 -0.60 9.00
N ARG A 59 14.32 -0.91 10.10
CA ARG A 59 15.11 -2.16 10.23
C ARG A 59 14.22 -3.40 10.16
N ILE A 60 13.05 -3.37 10.82
CA ILE A 60 12.06 -4.45 10.77
C ILE A 60 11.54 -4.67 9.34
N ASN A 61 11.28 -3.59 8.60
CA ASN A 61 10.85 -3.68 7.21
C ASN A 61 11.94 -4.26 6.30
N ALA A 62 13.18 -3.79 6.41
CA ALA A 62 14.30 -4.29 5.63
C ALA A 62 14.54 -5.80 5.87
N ALA A 63 14.51 -6.21 7.15
CA ALA A 63 14.65 -7.60 7.53
C ALA A 63 13.52 -8.48 6.98
N TYR A 64 12.29 -8.00 7.01
CA TYR A 64 11.13 -8.73 6.47
C TYR A 64 11.23 -8.95 4.96
N VAL A 65 11.60 -7.91 4.20
CA VAL A 65 11.79 -8.02 2.73
C VAL A 65 12.86 -9.05 2.40
N ALA A 66 14.01 -8.98 3.06
CA ALA A 66 15.11 -9.93 2.84
C ALA A 66 14.71 -11.38 3.16
N LEU A 67 13.95 -11.58 4.25
CA LEU A 67 13.46 -12.91 4.62
C LEU A 67 12.41 -13.45 3.63
N CYS A 68 11.50 -12.60 3.15
CA CYS A 68 10.52 -13.00 2.12
C CYS A 68 11.21 -13.45 0.83
N ALA A 69 12.24 -12.73 0.37
CA ALA A 69 13.02 -13.11 -0.81
C ALA A 69 13.69 -14.48 -0.62
N HIS A 70 14.28 -14.74 0.55
CA HIS A 70 14.90 -16.03 0.86
C HIS A 70 13.88 -17.19 1.03
N PHE A 71 12.65 -16.90 1.46
CA PHE A 71 11.58 -17.90 1.52
C PHE A 71 11.08 -18.31 0.12
N GLU A 72 11.15 -17.42 -0.85
CA GLU A 72 10.76 -17.68 -2.24
C GLU A 72 11.88 -18.37 -3.03
N ASN A 73 13.14 -18.19 -2.65
CA ASN A 73 14.28 -18.87 -3.27
C ASN A 73 15.39 -19.19 -2.23
N PRO A 74 15.33 -20.34 -1.54
CA PRO A 74 16.30 -20.70 -0.50
C PRO A 74 17.69 -21.08 -1.03
N ALA A 75 17.84 -21.33 -2.33
CA ALA A 75 19.11 -21.70 -2.98
C ALA A 75 19.90 -20.50 -3.55
N ALA A 76 19.31 -19.30 -3.56
CA ALA A 76 20.01 -18.09 -3.95
C ALA A 76 20.98 -17.65 -2.85
N THR A 77 22.20 -18.18 -2.89
CA THR A 77 23.36 -17.44 -2.41
C THR A 77 23.47 -16.13 -3.21
N PRO A 78 23.97 -15.03 -2.63
CA PRO A 78 24.15 -13.80 -3.39
C PRO A 78 25.25 -14.04 -4.42
N ARG A 79 24.85 -14.40 -5.64
CA ARG A 79 25.66 -14.33 -6.85
C ARG A 79 25.00 -13.33 -7.77
N GLU A 80 25.83 -12.49 -8.38
CA GLU A 80 25.43 -11.42 -9.27
C GLU A 80 24.43 -11.89 -10.34
N PRO A 81 23.49 -11.02 -10.75
CA PRO A 81 22.32 -11.45 -11.50
C PRO A 81 22.69 -11.74 -12.96
N GLU A 82 22.92 -13.01 -13.28
CA GLU A 82 22.72 -13.51 -14.64
C GLU A 82 21.23 -13.86 -14.83
N PHE A 83 20.58 -13.08 -15.68
CA PHE A 83 19.20 -13.26 -16.08
C PHE A 83 19.03 -14.58 -16.83
N VAL A 84 18.24 -15.50 -16.28
CA VAL A 84 17.61 -16.56 -17.09
C VAL A 84 16.11 -16.57 -16.86
N THR A 85 15.43 -16.25 -17.95
CA THR A 85 13.99 -16.30 -18.18
C THR A 85 13.48 -17.74 -18.11
N ASN A 86 12.51 -18.01 -17.24
CA ASN A 86 11.35 -18.91 -17.48
C ASN A 86 10.72 -19.36 -16.16
N PHE A 87 10.10 -18.40 -15.46
CA PHE A 87 8.95 -18.73 -14.62
C PHE A 87 7.72 -18.21 -15.35
N ARG A 88 6.71 -19.06 -15.55
CA ARG A 88 5.39 -18.63 -16.01
C ARG A 88 4.80 -17.77 -14.87
N ARG A 89 5.17 -16.50 -14.88
CA ARG A 89 4.77 -15.47 -13.92
C ARG A 89 3.23 -15.45 -13.95
N PRO A 90 2.52 -15.54 -12.81
CA PRO A 90 1.14 -15.09 -12.80
C PRO A 90 1.14 -13.68 -13.41
N PRO A 91 0.20 -13.35 -14.33
CA PRO A 91 0.23 -12.08 -15.03
C PRO A 91 0.34 -10.98 -13.97
N ALA A 92 1.33 -10.10 -14.14
CA ALA A 92 1.44 -8.93 -13.29
C ALA A 92 0.05 -8.27 -13.25
N PRO A 93 -0.42 -7.80 -12.08
CA PRO A 93 -1.73 -7.18 -12.00
C PRO A 93 -1.78 -6.03 -13.01
N VAL A 94 -2.55 -6.23 -14.10
CA VAL A 94 -2.69 -5.24 -15.16
C VAL A 94 -3.69 -4.23 -14.64
N ILE A 95 -3.19 -3.09 -14.15
CA ILE A 95 -4.03 -1.95 -13.80
C ILE A 95 -4.16 -1.06 -15.04
N SER A 96 -5.38 -0.60 -15.32
CA SER A 96 -5.64 0.39 -16.35
C SER A 96 -6.74 1.31 -15.88
N PHE A 97 -6.53 2.62 -16.07
CA PHE A 97 -7.52 3.65 -15.78
C PHE A 97 -8.20 4.20 -17.04
N GLY A 98 -7.88 3.66 -18.23
CA GLY A 98 -8.32 4.23 -19.50
C GLY A 98 -7.89 5.69 -19.64
N ASP A 99 -8.82 6.54 -20.06
CA ASP A 99 -8.60 7.99 -20.23
C ASP A 99 -8.89 8.80 -18.95
N ALA A 100 -8.91 8.15 -17.78
CA ALA A 100 -9.16 8.87 -16.53
C ALA A 100 -8.06 9.92 -16.30
N PRO A 101 -8.42 11.20 -16.11
CA PRO A 101 -7.43 12.23 -15.84
C PRO A 101 -6.71 11.94 -14.53
N ASP A 102 -5.49 12.43 -14.41
CA ASP A 102 -4.70 12.40 -13.18
C ASP A 102 -4.38 10.99 -12.64
N CYS A 103 -4.57 9.96 -13.47
CA CYS A 103 -4.23 8.57 -13.19
C CYS A 103 -3.11 8.10 -14.13
N PHE A 104 -2.01 7.62 -13.56
CA PHE A 104 -0.81 7.23 -14.30
C PHE A 104 -0.41 5.79 -13.96
N VAL A 105 0.07 5.04 -14.96
CA VAL A 105 0.44 3.63 -14.81
C VAL A 105 1.89 3.45 -15.23
N ALA A 106 2.64 2.68 -14.44
CA ALA A 106 4.04 2.36 -14.76
C ALA A 106 4.16 1.60 -16.11
N PRO A 107 5.27 1.76 -16.85
CA PRO A 107 6.45 2.57 -16.52
C PRO A 107 6.32 4.06 -16.91
N HIS A 108 5.17 4.49 -17.43
CA HIS A 108 5.02 5.81 -18.04
C HIS A 108 4.51 6.84 -17.03
N PHE A 109 5.43 7.58 -16.41
CA PHE A 109 5.11 8.68 -15.51
C PHE A 109 5.56 10.03 -16.08
N PRO A 110 4.71 11.07 -16.04
CA PRO A 110 5.13 12.42 -16.36
C PRO A 110 6.10 12.95 -15.29
N ALA A 111 6.94 13.93 -15.64
CA ALA A 111 7.95 14.50 -14.75
C ALA A 111 7.38 14.94 -13.39
N ARG A 112 6.19 15.56 -13.38
CA ARG A 112 5.53 15.99 -12.14
C ARG A 112 5.26 14.86 -11.14
N VAL A 113 4.94 13.66 -11.64
CA VAL A 113 4.70 12.47 -10.81
C VAL A 113 6.02 11.93 -10.26
N LEU A 114 7.07 11.89 -11.08
CA LEU A 114 8.40 11.48 -10.65
C LEU A 114 8.93 12.40 -9.54
N GLU A 115 8.79 13.72 -9.70
CA GLU A 115 9.16 14.70 -8.67
C GLU A 115 8.34 14.53 -7.39
N ALA A 116 7.04 14.25 -7.47
CA ALA A 116 6.22 13.96 -6.29
C ALA A 116 6.70 12.70 -5.54
N ILE A 117 7.01 11.62 -6.27
CA ILE A 117 7.57 10.38 -5.70
C ILE A 117 8.92 10.65 -5.03
N LYS A 118 9.77 11.45 -5.68
CA LYS A 118 11.09 11.86 -5.16
C LYS A 118 10.99 12.70 -3.90
N LEU A 119 10.15 13.73 -3.90
CA LEU A 119 9.91 14.60 -2.75
C LEU A 119 9.32 13.84 -1.56
N ALA A 120 8.50 12.82 -1.82
CA ALA A 120 8.01 11.89 -0.80
C ALA A 120 9.05 10.83 -0.37
N ARG A 121 10.25 10.83 -0.96
CA ARG A 121 11.35 9.87 -0.71
C ARG A 121 10.96 8.41 -0.97
N LEU A 122 10.18 8.15 -2.03
CA LEU A 122 9.59 6.83 -2.32
C LEU A 122 10.33 6.01 -3.39
N GLU A 123 11.39 6.55 -4.02
CA GLU A 123 12.06 6.01 -5.21
C GLU A 123 12.57 4.56 -5.08
N ASN A 124 13.06 4.16 -3.90
CA ASN A 124 13.72 2.86 -3.70
C ASN A 124 12.90 1.87 -2.86
N SER A 125 11.61 2.14 -2.72
CA SER A 125 10.84 1.61 -1.60
C SER A 125 9.99 0.38 -1.97
N ASP A 126 9.49 0.30 -3.22
CA ASP A 126 8.67 -0.78 -3.79
C ASP A 126 8.37 -0.42 -5.27
N PRO A 127 8.46 -1.33 -6.26
CA PRO A 127 8.10 -1.01 -7.64
C PRO A 127 6.70 -0.40 -7.74
N VAL A 128 6.63 0.81 -8.29
CA VAL A 128 5.37 1.53 -8.50
C VAL A 128 4.57 0.86 -9.61
N VAL A 129 3.29 0.65 -9.36
CA VAL A 129 2.32 0.10 -10.31
C VAL A 129 1.46 1.22 -10.90
N ALA A 130 0.97 2.12 -10.05
CA ALA A 130 0.16 3.25 -10.48
C ALA A 130 0.24 4.44 -9.51
N PHE A 131 -0.04 5.62 -10.04
CA PHE A 131 -0.13 6.88 -9.31
C PHE A 131 -1.47 7.54 -9.61
N ILE A 132 -2.18 7.99 -8.58
CA ILE A 132 -3.44 8.73 -8.73
C ILE A 132 -3.27 10.06 -8.02
N ASP A 133 -3.27 11.15 -8.76
CA ASP A 133 -3.23 12.51 -8.24
C ASP A 133 -4.65 12.93 -7.80
N LEU A 134 -4.74 13.43 -6.56
CA LEU A 134 -5.99 13.85 -5.95
C LEU A 134 -6.08 15.38 -5.78
N SER A 135 -5.04 16.13 -6.20
CA SER A 135 -4.75 17.53 -5.83
C SER A 135 -5.65 18.59 -6.46
N ALA A 136 -6.92 18.32 -6.67
CA ALA A 136 -7.90 19.31 -7.13
C ALA A 136 -7.68 19.97 -8.52
N GLY A 137 -6.65 19.59 -9.28
CA GLY A 137 -6.20 20.31 -10.48
C GLY A 137 -5.13 21.37 -10.19
N SER A 138 -4.50 21.32 -9.02
CA SER A 138 -3.32 22.11 -8.65
C SER A 138 -2.12 21.82 -9.56
N ALA A 139 -1.28 22.83 -9.79
CA ALA A 139 -0.02 22.68 -10.51
C ALA A 139 1.00 21.78 -9.77
N LEU A 140 0.87 21.70 -8.45
CA LEU A 140 1.71 20.85 -7.59
C LEU A 140 0.88 19.71 -7.00
N ILE A 141 1.46 18.51 -7.01
CA ILE A 141 0.85 17.32 -6.42
C ILE A 141 1.05 17.36 -4.90
N SER A 142 -0.01 17.68 -4.17
CA SER A 142 -0.03 17.72 -2.70
C SER A 142 -0.73 16.52 -2.09
N GLU A 143 -1.73 15.95 -2.80
CA GLU A 143 -2.52 14.80 -2.37
C GLU A 143 -2.45 13.70 -3.44
N PHE A 144 -2.15 12.46 -3.05
CA PHE A 144 -2.07 11.36 -4.02
C PHE A 144 -2.25 9.97 -3.40
N ILE A 145 -2.54 9.00 -4.25
CA ILE A 145 -2.47 7.56 -3.96
C ILE A 145 -1.35 6.96 -4.80
N LEU A 146 -0.46 6.21 -4.15
CA LEU A 146 0.56 5.41 -4.81
C LEU A 146 0.24 3.93 -4.61
N LEU A 147 0.00 3.23 -5.72
CA LEU A 147 -0.12 1.78 -5.74
C LEU A 147 1.22 1.19 -6.16
N THR A 148 1.73 0.26 -5.37
CA THR A 148 3.02 -0.40 -5.61
C THR A 148 2.80 -1.91 -5.71
N LYS A 149 3.87 -2.70 -5.81
CA LYS A 149 3.75 -4.15 -5.89
C LYS A 149 3.27 -4.77 -4.57
N HIS A 150 3.57 -4.18 -3.40
CA HIS A 150 3.24 -4.79 -2.11
C HIS A 150 2.41 -3.92 -1.18
N ARG A 151 2.27 -2.62 -1.44
CA ARG A 151 1.54 -1.70 -0.56
C ARG A 151 0.86 -0.54 -1.29
N MET A 152 -0.11 0.04 -0.62
CA MET A 152 -0.73 1.31 -1.00
C MET A 152 -0.22 2.40 -0.06
N LEU A 153 0.16 3.54 -0.63
CA LEU A 153 0.49 4.76 0.10
C LEU A 153 -0.54 5.83 -0.27
N VAL A 154 -0.87 6.67 0.70
CA VAL A 154 -1.78 7.80 0.53
C VAL A 154 -1.15 9.00 1.20
N ARG A 155 -0.88 10.04 0.42
CA ARG A 155 -0.56 11.35 0.96
C ARG A 155 -1.85 12.17 0.96
N ASP A 156 -2.25 12.67 2.12
CA ASP A 156 -3.42 13.55 2.24
C ASP A 156 -3.07 15.04 2.05
N ASP A 157 -4.09 15.88 2.08
CA ASP A 157 -4.01 17.34 1.97
C ASP A 157 -3.24 17.99 3.14
N ALA A 158 -3.24 17.35 4.32
CA ALA A 158 -2.39 17.71 5.45
C ALA A 158 -0.91 17.31 5.25
N GLY A 159 -0.58 16.62 4.16
CA GLY A 159 0.77 16.15 3.84
C GLY A 159 1.20 14.90 4.60
N ILE A 160 0.28 14.23 5.30
CA ILE A 160 0.54 13.00 6.04
C ILE A 160 0.58 11.84 5.05
N LEU A 161 1.67 11.07 5.09
CA LEU A 161 1.84 9.88 4.27
C LEU A 161 1.42 8.62 5.04
N SER A 162 0.20 8.16 4.80
CA SER A 162 -0.34 6.91 5.35
C SER A 162 0.02 5.72 4.45
N VAL A 163 0.30 4.56 5.05
CA VAL A 163 0.70 3.34 4.34
C VAL A 163 -0.11 2.13 4.80
N ILE A 164 -0.53 1.29 3.86
CA ILE A 164 -1.11 -0.02 4.13
C ILE A 164 -0.49 -1.10 3.24
N TRP A 165 0.01 -2.18 3.85
CA TRP A 165 0.45 -3.36 3.13
C TRP A 165 -0.76 -4.15 2.63
N TYR A 166 -0.66 -4.75 1.44
CA TYR A 166 -1.75 -5.57 0.92
C TYR A 166 -2.07 -6.79 1.79
N ALA A 167 -1.08 -7.30 2.52
CA ALA A 167 -1.24 -8.34 3.53
C ALA A 167 -2.06 -7.88 4.76
N ASP A 168 -2.14 -6.57 5.01
CA ASP A 168 -2.89 -5.98 6.12
C ASP A 168 -4.25 -5.41 5.70
N LEU A 169 -4.66 -5.62 4.44
CA LEU A 169 -5.98 -5.23 3.96
C LEU A 169 -7.08 -6.03 4.67
N GLY A 170 -7.89 -5.30 5.44
CA GLY A 170 -9.13 -5.77 6.01
C GLY A 170 -10.26 -5.74 4.99
N SER A 171 -11.41 -5.22 5.36
CA SER A 171 -12.53 -5.10 4.43
C SER A 171 -12.25 -4.03 3.36
N ILE A 172 -12.72 -4.27 2.14
CA ILE A 172 -12.68 -3.29 1.04
C ILE A 172 -14.10 -3.22 0.50
N ARG A 173 -14.75 -2.07 0.62
CA ARG A 173 -16.17 -1.89 0.26
C ARG A 173 -16.35 -0.70 -0.67
N LEU A 174 -17.13 -0.90 -1.72
CA LEU A 174 -17.65 0.18 -2.55
C LEU A 174 -19.11 0.42 -2.14
N VAL A 175 -19.39 1.55 -1.49
CA VAL A 175 -20.70 1.85 -0.87
C VAL A 175 -21.44 2.89 -1.72
N ASP A 176 -22.67 2.56 -2.15
CA ASP A 176 -23.57 3.49 -2.85
C ASP A 176 -24.12 4.53 -1.87
N ARG A 177 -23.84 5.82 -2.14
CA ARG A 177 -24.27 6.95 -1.30
C ARG A 177 -25.75 7.28 -1.50
N ASN A 178 -26.35 6.90 -2.63
CA ASN A 178 -27.73 7.24 -3.00
C ASN A 178 -28.74 6.19 -2.49
N GLY A 179 -28.26 5.01 -2.08
CA GLY A 179 -29.08 3.91 -1.57
C GLY A 179 -29.43 3.98 -0.08
N GLN A 180 -28.79 4.87 0.68
CA GLN A 180 -29.24 5.21 2.03
C GLN A 180 -30.41 6.19 1.91
N LYS A 181 -31.51 6.00 2.67
CA LYS A 181 -32.70 6.86 2.63
C LYS A 181 -32.32 8.35 2.85
N GLN A 182 -32.04 9.07 1.78
CA GLN A 182 -31.74 10.50 1.81
C GLN A 182 -33.03 11.30 1.60
N GLY A 183 -33.28 12.27 2.49
CA GLY A 183 -34.43 13.15 2.43
C GLY A 183 -34.42 14.02 1.17
N ALA A 184 -35.61 14.46 0.74
CA ALA A 184 -35.85 15.17 -0.52
C ALA A 184 -34.93 16.38 -0.80
N TRP A 185 -34.36 16.99 0.25
CA TRP A 185 -33.49 18.16 0.16
C TRP A 185 -32.07 17.89 -0.39
N GLN A 186 -31.51 16.69 -0.18
CA GLN A 186 -30.18 16.34 -0.72
C GLN A 186 -30.19 16.17 -2.24
N ARG A 187 -31.29 15.62 -2.80
CA ARG A 187 -31.49 15.45 -4.25
C ARG A 187 -31.53 16.77 -5.03
N ILE A 188 -31.95 17.85 -4.38
CA ILE A 188 -32.07 19.17 -5.01
C ILE A 188 -30.68 19.85 -5.07
N ALA A 189 -29.88 19.74 -4.01
CA ALA A 189 -28.51 20.27 -3.98
C ALA A 189 -27.58 19.56 -4.99
N GLU A 190 -27.74 18.25 -5.13
CA GLU A 190 -26.96 17.42 -6.06
C GLU A 190 -27.22 17.73 -7.55
N LYS A 191 -28.44 18.16 -7.90
CA LYS A 191 -28.78 18.58 -9.28
C LYS A 191 -28.12 19.89 -9.70
N ILE A 192 -27.74 20.74 -8.75
CA ILE A 192 -27.16 22.06 -9.03
C ILE A 192 -25.64 21.96 -9.23
N ALA A 193 -24.98 20.92 -8.69
CA ALA A 193 -23.52 20.81 -8.64
C ALA A 193 -22.87 20.01 -9.80
N GLY A 194 -23.64 19.43 -10.72
CA GLY A 194 -23.14 18.88 -12.00
C GLY A 194 -22.15 17.69 -11.95
N ASN A 195 -21.72 17.21 -10.78
CA ASN A 195 -20.82 16.05 -10.67
C ASN A 195 -21.13 15.22 -9.41
N THR A 196 -22.09 14.30 -9.51
CA THR A 196 -22.54 13.45 -8.40
C THR A 196 -21.75 12.14 -8.35
N GLN A 197 -20.72 12.12 -7.52
CA GLN A 197 -19.96 10.91 -7.19
C GLN A 197 -20.84 9.97 -6.35
N ARG A 198 -21.25 8.85 -6.94
CA ARG A 198 -22.23 7.92 -6.38
C ARG A 198 -21.61 6.97 -5.36
N TYR A 199 -20.35 6.61 -5.52
CA TYR A 199 -19.72 5.59 -4.68
C TYR A 199 -18.66 6.18 -3.75
N SER A 200 -18.63 5.65 -2.52
CA SER A 200 -17.47 5.81 -1.63
C SER A 200 -16.68 4.50 -1.55
N LEU A 201 -15.35 4.57 -1.70
CA LEU A 201 -14.47 3.42 -1.49
C LEU A 201 -13.94 3.46 -0.06
N GLN A 202 -14.29 2.44 0.72
CA GLN A 202 -13.84 2.27 2.10
C GLN A 202 -12.82 1.14 2.18
N ILE A 203 -11.67 1.44 2.77
CA ILE A 203 -10.56 0.51 2.95
C ILE A 203 -10.30 0.41 4.45
N ASP A 204 -10.50 -0.77 5.02
CA ASP A 204 -10.20 -1.08 6.42
C ASP A 204 -8.89 -1.87 6.52
N ARG A 205 -8.24 -1.77 7.67
CA ARG A 205 -7.11 -2.63 8.08
C ARG A 205 -7.65 -3.94 8.66
N LEU A 206 -6.82 -4.99 8.75
CA LEU A 206 -7.19 -6.27 9.38
C LEU A 206 -7.64 -6.14 10.84
N ASN A 207 -7.16 -5.13 11.57
CA ASN A 207 -7.60 -4.82 12.93
C ASN A 207 -8.94 -4.08 12.99
N LEU A 208 -9.69 -4.03 11.89
CA LEU A 208 -10.99 -3.36 11.72
C LEU A 208 -10.97 -1.83 11.80
N SER A 209 -9.80 -1.20 11.98
CA SER A 209 -9.68 0.26 11.89
C SER A 209 -9.78 0.74 10.44
N ARG A 210 -10.36 1.92 10.23
CA ARG A 210 -10.45 2.55 8.91
C ARG A 210 -9.06 3.02 8.47
N PHE A 211 -8.60 2.58 7.30
CA PHE A 211 -7.39 3.12 6.69
C PHE A 211 -7.70 4.39 5.89
N ARG A 212 -8.66 4.30 4.95
CA ARG A 212 -9.06 5.45 4.13
C ARG A 212 -10.50 5.29 3.66
N THR A 213 -11.17 6.42 3.50
CA THR A 213 -12.43 6.53 2.76
C THR A 213 -12.21 7.51 1.61
N LEU A 214 -12.45 7.09 0.37
CA LEU A 214 -12.42 7.95 -0.81
C LEU A 214 -13.86 8.28 -1.19
N THR A 215 -14.27 9.52 -0.95
CA THR A 215 -15.66 9.97 -1.09
C THR A 215 -15.87 10.72 -2.40
N ASP A 216 -15.11 11.81 -2.61
CA ASP A 216 -15.35 12.72 -3.73
C ASP A 216 -14.32 12.51 -4.85
N ARG A 217 -13.03 12.46 -4.51
CA ARG A 217 -11.95 12.10 -5.44
C ARG A 217 -11.32 10.76 -5.05
N PRO A 218 -10.84 9.96 -6.01
CA PRO A 218 -10.99 10.15 -7.46
C PRO A 218 -12.40 9.78 -7.94
N ASP A 219 -12.69 9.86 -9.24
CA ASP A 219 -14.02 9.55 -9.75
C ASP A 219 -14.44 8.08 -9.51
N ASP A 220 -15.72 7.77 -9.65
CA ASP A 220 -16.26 6.43 -9.41
C ASP A 220 -15.65 5.32 -10.31
N ARG A 221 -15.19 5.64 -11.53
CA ARG A 221 -14.51 4.68 -12.40
C ARG A 221 -13.16 4.32 -11.80
N VAL A 222 -12.39 5.33 -11.38
CA VAL A 222 -11.10 5.14 -10.73
C VAL A 222 -11.26 4.43 -9.38
N LYS A 223 -12.27 4.80 -8.56
CA LYS A 223 -12.58 4.08 -7.31
C LYS A 223 -12.81 2.58 -7.57
N LYS A 224 -13.53 2.22 -8.65
CA LYS A 224 -13.77 0.82 -9.02
C LYS A 224 -12.50 0.10 -9.47
N VAL A 225 -11.61 0.77 -10.20
CA VAL A 225 -10.29 0.22 -10.58
C VAL A 225 -9.45 -0.07 -9.34
N ILE A 226 -9.35 0.91 -8.42
CA ILE A 226 -8.62 0.74 -7.14
C ILE A 226 -9.23 -0.41 -6.34
N TYR A 227 -10.56 -0.47 -6.22
CA TYR A 227 -11.27 -1.54 -5.54
C TYR A 227 -10.90 -2.94 -6.08
N ASN A 228 -10.97 -3.12 -7.41
CA ASN A 228 -10.66 -4.40 -8.05
C ASN A 228 -9.20 -4.79 -7.84
N PHE A 229 -8.29 -3.83 -8.02
CA PHE A 229 -6.85 -4.04 -7.82
C PHE A 229 -6.56 -4.45 -6.36
N LEU A 230 -7.07 -3.74 -5.37
CA LEU A 230 -6.84 -4.08 -3.95
C LEU A 230 -7.43 -5.45 -3.59
N ARG A 231 -8.56 -5.84 -4.18
CA ARG A 231 -9.13 -7.19 -3.99
C ARG A 231 -8.25 -8.29 -4.56
N GLN A 232 -7.73 -8.10 -5.77
CA GLN A 232 -6.79 -9.02 -6.39
C GLN A 232 -5.50 -9.14 -5.56
N MET A 233 -4.96 -8.01 -5.11
CA MET A 233 -3.77 -8.03 -4.28
C MET A 233 -4.04 -8.75 -2.96
N LYS A 234 -5.18 -8.49 -2.31
CA LYS A 234 -5.59 -9.20 -1.09
C LYS A 234 -5.71 -10.71 -1.30
N SER A 235 -6.30 -11.19 -2.40
CA SER A 235 -6.42 -12.63 -2.66
C SER A 235 -5.08 -13.32 -2.90
N ASN A 236 -4.15 -12.62 -3.57
CA ASN A 236 -2.80 -13.14 -3.83
C ASN A 236 -1.99 -13.39 -2.54
N TRP A 237 -2.34 -12.74 -1.43
CA TRP A 237 -1.70 -12.93 -0.13
C TRP A 237 -2.41 -13.94 0.78
N GLN A 238 -3.63 -14.35 0.42
CA GLN A 238 -4.42 -15.32 1.18
C GLN A 238 -4.33 -16.75 0.64
N SER A 239 -3.72 -16.92 -0.54
CA SER A 239 -3.43 -18.21 -1.19
C SER A 239 -2.06 -18.72 -0.78
#